data_AF-A0A270B5B2-F1
#
_entry.id   AF-A0A270B5B2-F1
#
_cell.length_a   1.000
_cell.length_b   1.000
_cell.length_c   1.000
_cell.angle_alpha   90.00
_cell.angle_beta   90.00
_cell.angle_gamma   90.00
#
_symmetry.space_group_name_H-M   'P 1'
#
loop_
_entity.id
_entity.type
_entity.pdbx_description
1 polymer ?
#
loop_
_entity_poly.entity_id
_entity_poly.type
_entity_poly.pdbx_seq_one_letter_code
_entity_poly.pdbx_strand_id
1 'polypeptide(L)'
;MTEQSEGWRAGDLAVCISNIGWWNETTHEAADGPEAEQVVRVRKVYVGIAEYGPGEPGLEFDEWPNEVYPARSFDRINPDHTAADDAEIVALIKSVSVRARA
;
A
#
# COMPACT_ATOMS: atom_id res chain seq x y z
N MET A 1 7.93 14.18 -14.22
CA MET A 1 8.16 12.76 -14.58
C MET A 1 8.58 12.10 -13.29
N THR A 2 7.61 11.62 -12.53
CA THR A 2 7.80 11.02 -11.20
C THR A 2 8.04 9.53 -11.37
N GLU A 3 9.13 9.04 -10.78
CA GLU A 3 9.64 7.66 -10.76
C GLU A 3 8.70 6.63 -10.09
N GLN A 4 7.37 6.77 -10.22
CA GLN A 4 6.38 6.01 -9.44
C GLN A 4 6.11 4.58 -9.94
N SER A 5 6.72 4.14 -11.04
CA SER A 5 6.53 2.77 -11.55
C SER A 5 7.63 1.79 -11.14
N GLU A 6 8.70 2.22 -10.45
CA GLU A 6 9.87 1.37 -10.19
C GLU A 6 9.82 0.69 -8.81
N GLY A 7 9.25 -0.52 -8.74
CA GLY A 7 9.67 -1.50 -7.74
C GLY A 7 8.77 -1.73 -6.53
N TRP A 8 7.44 -1.56 -6.69
CA TRP A 8 6.46 -2.11 -5.75
C TRP A 8 6.68 -3.61 -5.51
N ARG A 9 6.51 -4.05 -4.26
CA ARG A 9 6.65 -5.44 -3.84
C ARG A 9 5.59 -5.76 -2.80
N ALA A 10 5.24 -7.05 -2.73
CA ALA A 10 4.45 -7.56 -1.61
C ALA A 10 5.15 -7.22 -0.28
N GLY A 11 4.36 -6.72 0.68
CA GLY A 11 4.80 -6.27 1.99
C GLY A 11 5.07 -4.77 2.10
N ASP A 12 5.13 -4.03 0.98
CA ASP A 12 5.26 -2.58 1.01
C ASP A 12 4.04 -1.93 1.70
N LEU A 13 4.29 -0.80 2.37
CA LEU A 13 3.22 0.06 2.86
C LEU A 13 2.92 1.12 1.82
N ALA A 14 1.63 1.37 1.62
CA ALA A 14 1.11 2.36 0.70
C ALA A 14 0.15 3.28 1.44
N VAL A 15 0.20 4.57 1.14
CA VAL A 15 -0.84 5.52 1.55
C VAL A 15 -1.72 5.82 0.34
N CYS A 16 -3.04 5.70 0.53
CA CYS A 16 -4.00 6.09 -0.48
C CYS A 16 -3.99 7.61 -0.66
N ILE A 17 -3.80 8.08 -1.90
CA ILE A 17 -3.89 9.51 -2.25
C ILE A 17 -5.13 9.83 -3.09
N SER A 18 -5.93 8.81 -3.41
CA SER A 18 -7.19 8.95 -4.15
C SER A 18 -8.33 9.35 -3.21
N ASN A 19 -9.21 10.21 -3.71
CA ASN A 19 -10.44 10.64 -3.03
C ASN A 19 -11.71 10.30 -3.83
N ILE A 20 -11.58 9.41 -4.82
CA ILE A 20 -12.68 8.96 -5.67
C ILE A 20 -13.02 7.49 -5.39
N GLY A 21 -14.23 7.07 -5.79
CA GLY A 21 -14.66 5.67 -5.68
C GLY A 21 -13.78 4.71 -6.50
N TRP A 22 -13.76 3.45 -6.09
CA TRP A 22 -12.86 2.44 -6.63
C TRP A 22 -13.51 1.54 -7.67
N TRP A 23 -12.67 1.09 -8.59
CA TRP A 23 -12.98 0.10 -9.59
C TRP A 23 -11.89 -0.95 -9.58
N ASN A 24 -12.27 -2.22 -9.66
CA ASN A 24 -11.32 -3.30 -9.79
C ASN A 24 -10.77 -3.30 -11.23
N GLU A 25 -9.46 -3.12 -11.38
CA GLU A 25 -8.80 -3.08 -12.70
C GLU A 25 -8.85 -4.43 -13.44
N THR A 26 -9.20 -5.53 -12.76
CA THR A 26 -9.31 -6.86 -13.38
C THR A 26 -10.74 -7.18 -13.84
N THR A 27 -11.74 -6.84 -13.03
CA THR A 27 -13.16 -7.18 -13.31
C THR A 27 -13.95 -6.01 -13.90
N HIS A 28 -13.45 -4.78 -13.76
CA HIS A 28 -14.12 -3.53 -14.11
C HIS A 28 -15.43 -3.28 -13.35
N GLU A 29 -15.59 -3.91 -12.19
CA GLU A 29 -16.73 -3.69 -11.31
C GLU A 29 -16.38 -2.67 -10.22
N ALA A 30 -17.41 -2.03 -9.65
CA ALA A 30 -17.23 -1.15 -8.51
C ALA A 30 -16.67 -1.96 -7.34
N ALA A 31 -15.61 -1.45 -6.73
CA ALA A 31 -14.94 -2.09 -5.61
C ALA A 31 -15.11 -1.23 -4.36
N ASP A 32 -15.17 -1.89 -3.20
CA ASP A 32 -14.78 -1.23 -1.95
C ASP A 32 -13.28 -0.99 -2.01
N GLY A 33 -12.76 0.00 -1.30
CA GLY A 33 -11.33 0.24 -1.27
C GLY A 33 -10.92 1.27 -0.24
N PRO A 34 -9.63 1.60 -0.18
CA PRO A 34 -9.10 2.44 0.88
C PRO A 34 -9.64 3.86 0.82
N GLU A 35 -9.88 4.43 2.00
CA GLU A 35 -10.19 5.84 2.14
C GLU A 35 -8.94 6.69 1.84
N ALA A 36 -9.14 7.97 1.53
CA ALA A 36 -8.03 8.90 1.37
C ALA A 36 -7.16 8.93 2.63
N GLU A 37 -5.84 8.99 2.47
CA GLU A 37 -4.83 8.97 3.55
C GLU A 37 -4.76 7.65 4.34
N GLN A 38 -5.58 6.64 3.99
CA GLN A 38 -5.51 5.34 4.63
C GLN A 38 -4.21 4.62 4.25
N VAL A 39 -3.50 4.12 5.27
CA VAL A 39 -2.31 3.30 5.11
C VAL A 39 -2.71 1.84 5.00
N VAL A 40 -2.25 1.18 3.94
CA VAL A 40 -2.58 -0.20 3.60
C VAL A 40 -1.33 -0.97 3.23
N ARG A 41 -1.38 -2.29 3.34
CA ARG A 41 -0.23 -3.16 3.04
C ARG A 41 -0.43 -3.89 1.73
N VAL A 42 0.53 -3.76 0.81
CA VAL A 42 0.52 -4.45 -0.48
C VAL A 42 0.64 -5.95 -0.24
N ARG A 43 -0.39 -6.69 -0.61
CA ARG A 43 -0.42 -8.15 -0.61
C ARG A 43 0.26 -8.71 -1.86
N LYS A 44 -0.08 -8.15 -3.02
CA LYS A 44 0.40 -8.63 -4.32
C LYS A 44 0.46 -7.49 -5.34
N VAL A 45 1.41 -7.62 -6.27
CA VAL A 45 1.63 -6.68 -7.36
C VAL A 45 1.38 -7.40 -8.68
N TYR A 46 0.62 -6.78 -9.56
CA TYR A 46 0.29 -7.28 -10.89
C TYR A 46 0.86 -6.33 -11.93
N VAL A 47 1.61 -6.84 -12.90
CA VAL A 47 2.25 -6.02 -13.94
C VAL A 47 1.51 -6.22 -15.26
N GLY A 48 1.18 -5.13 -15.96
CA GLY A 48 0.60 -5.18 -17.30
C GLY A 48 -0.88 -5.55 -17.34
N ILE A 49 -1.61 -5.32 -16.25
CA ILE A 49 -3.06 -5.59 -16.16
C ILE A 49 -3.92 -4.31 -16.28
N ALA A 50 -3.34 -3.13 -16.07
CA ALA A 50 -4.10 -1.88 -16.10
C ALA A 50 -4.44 -1.48 -17.55
N GLU A 51 -5.73 -1.38 -17.87
CA GLU A 51 -6.19 -0.93 -19.19
C GLU A 51 -5.87 0.57 -19.40
N TYR A 52 -5.94 1.37 -18.33
CA TYR A 52 -5.78 2.83 -18.38
C TYR A 52 -4.34 3.32 -18.31
N GLY A 53 -3.36 2.42 -18.23
CA GLY A 53 -1.95 2.76 -18.06
C GLY A 53 -1.06 1.60 -18.51
N PRO A 54 -0.70 1.50 -19.81
CA PRO A 54 0.18 0.44 -20.29
C PRO A 54 1.52 0.50 -19.54
N GLY A 55 1.79 -0.51 -18.72
CA GLY A 55 2.99 -0.60 -17.88
C GLY A 55 2.81 -0.19 -16.42
N GLU A 56 1.64 0.32 -16.04
CA GLU A 56 1.33 0.61 -14.64
C GLU A 56 1.05 -0.69 -13.87
N PRO A 57 1.65 -0.90 -12.69
CA PRO A 57 1.32 -2.03 -11.85
C PRO A 57 -0.04 -1.82 -11.16
N GLY A 58 -0.81 -2.90 -11.03
CA GLY A 58 -1.94 -2.98 -10.12
C GLY A 58 -1.52 -3.54 -8.76
N LEU A 59 -2.12 -3.01 -7.71
CA LEU A 59 -1.86 -3.36 -6.32
C LEU A 59 -3.09 -4.06 -5.73
N GLU A 60 -2.87 -5.18 -5.07
CA GLU A 60 -3.85 -5.85 -4.22
C GLU A 60 -3.39 -5.72 -2.77
N PHE A 61 -4.31 -5.47 -1.85
CA PHE A 61 -4.02 -5.24 -0.42
C PHE A 61 -4.58 -6.38 0.45
N ASP A 62 -4.05 -6.52 1.67
CA ASP A 62 -4.47 -7.59 2.59
C ASP A 62 -5.95 -7.44 3.01
N GLU A 63 -6.42 -6.21 3.14
CA GLU A 63 -7.77 -5.86 3.56
C GLU A 63 -8.84 -6.11 2.48
N TRP A 64 -8.47 -6.10 1.19
CA TRP A 64 -9.37 -6.34 0.06
C TRP A 64 -8.79 -7.40 -0.89
N PRO A 65 -8.89 -8.68 -0.51
CA PRO A 65 -8.38 -9.75 -1.36
C PRO A 65 -9.17 -9.82 -2.67
N ASN A 66 -8.46 -10.03 -3.78
CA ASN A 66 -8.99 -10.05 -5.15
C ASN A 66 -9.42 -8.69 -5.74
N GLU A 67 -9.34 -7.60 -4.97
CA GLU A 67 -9.51 -6.25 -5.50
C GLU A 67 -8.16 -5.70 -5.95
N VAL A 68 -8.12 -5.20 -7.20
CA VAL A 68 -6.89 -4.70 -7.79
C VAL A 68 -7.04 -3.24 -8.17
N TYR A 69 -6.18 -2.40 -7.58
CA TYR A 69 -6.23 -0.95 -7.69
C TYR A 69 -5.02 -0.43 -8.47
N PRO A 70 -5.14 0.69 -9.20
CA PRO A 70 -4.01 1.25 -9.96
C PRO A 70 -2.98 1.88 -9.02
N ALA A 71 -1.69 1.58 -9.20
CA ALA A 71 -0.63 2.05 -8.32
C ALA A 71 -0.51 3.58 -8.24
N ARG A 72 -0.87 4.34 -9.29
CA ARG A 72 -0.86 5.82 -9.31
C ARG A 72 -1.76 6.45 -8.24
N SER A 73 -2.70 5.68 -7.70
CA SER A 73 -3.60 6.13 -6.63
C SER A 73 -2.98 6.00 -5.24
N PHE A 74 -1.71 5.59 -5.17
CA PHE A 74 -1.00 5.31 -3.94
C PHE A 74 0.42 5.87 -3.95
N ASP A 75 0.84 6.43 -2.82
CA ASP A 75 2.26 6.72 -2.56
C ASP A 75 2.87 5.61 -1.71
N ARG A 76 4.06 5.14 -2.09
CA ARG A 76 4.81 4.14 -1.33
C ARG A 76 5.43 4.79 -0.09
N ILE A 77 5.17 4.20 1.07
CA ILE A 77 5.84 4.56 2.31
C ILE A 77 7.16 3.77 2.37
N ASN A 78 8.27 4.49 2.21
CA ASN A 78 9.59 3.94 2.49
C ASN A 78 9.87 4.12 3.98
N PRO A 79 9.95 3.04 4.77
CA PRO A 79 10.31 3.17 6.17
C PRO A 79 11.71 3.78 6.26
N ASP A 80 11.83 4.87 7.01
CA ASP A 80 13.12 5.43 7.34
C ASP A 80 13.90 4.39 8.16
N HIS A 81 15.01 3.91 7.62
CA HIS A 81 15.88 2.96 8.30
C HIS A 81 16.79 3.61 9.35
N THR A 82 16.70 4.94 9.50
CA THR A 82 17.36 5.65 10.60
C THR A 82 16.83 5.07 11.91
N ALA A 83 17.74 4.73 12.82
CA ALA A 83 17.35 4.24 14.13
C ALA A 83 16.42 5.27 14.79
N ALA A 84 15.30 4.80 15.33
CA ALA A 84 14.51 5.65 16.22
C ALA A 84 15.39 5.96 17.44
N ASP A 85 16.08 7.11 17.40
CA ASP A 85 16.90 7.60 18.52
C ASP A 85 16.01 8.20 19.63
N ASP A 86 14.72 8.39 19.33
CA ASP A 86 13.73 8.88 20.27
C ASP A 86 13.38 7.80 21.31
N ALA A 87 13.72 8.09 22.56
CA ALA A 87 13.53 7.18 23.69
C ALA A 87 12.05 6.81 23.93
N GLU A 88 11.10 7.69 23.61
CA GLU A 88 9.67 7.41 23.75
C GLU A 88 9.19 6.43 22.69
N ILE A 89 9.62 6.61 21.43
CA ILE A 89 9.30 5.69 20.32
C ILE A 89 9.88 4.30 20.59
N VAL A 90 11.14 4.23 21.06
CA VAL A 90 11.79 2.96 21.41
C VAL A 90 11.07 2.26 22.57
N ALA A 91 10.65 3.01 23.59
CA ALA A 91 9.90 2.46 24.72
C ALA A 91 8.55 1.89 24.26
N LEU A 92 7.84 2.58 23.35
CA LEU A 92 6.58 2.13 22.78
C LEU A 92 6.76 0.80 22.02
N ILE A 93 7.73 0.72 21.11
CA ILE A 93 8.02 -0.50 20.30
C ILE A 93 8.36 -1.69 21.22
N LYS A 94 9.21 -1.47 22.24
CA LYS A 94 9.58 -2.52 23.21
C LYS A 94 8.36 -3.00 24.00
N SER A 95 7.47 -2.10 24.41
CA SER A 95 6.27 -2.45 25.16
C SER A 95 5.28 -3.31 24.37
N VAL A 96 5.11 -3.01 23.07
CA VAL A 96 4.25 -3.77 22.15
C VAL A 96 4.85 -5.15 21.86
N SER A 97 6.17 -5.24 21.67
CA SER A 97 6.87 -6.51 21.41
C SER A 97 6.80 -7.49 22.58
N VAL A 98 6.74 -6.99 23.82
CA VAL A 98 6.56 -7.83 25.02
C VAL A 98 5.14 -8.39 25.09
N ARG A 99 4.12 -7.61 24.72
CA ARG A 99 2.72 -8.07 24.69
C ARG A 99 2.43 -9.08 23.59
N ALA A 100 3.11 -8.99 22.45
CA ALA A 100 2.94 -9.96 21.36
C ALA A 100 3.58 -11.34 21.63
N ARG A 101 4.36 -11.48 22.72
CA ARG A 101 5.03 -12.74 23.11
C ARG A 101 4.44 -13.39 24.38
N ALA A 102 3.44 -12.77 25.00
CA ALA A 102 2.73 -13.28 26.17
C ALA A 102 1.43 -13.96 25.73
#